data_AF-A0AAP7IE96-F1
#
_entry.id   AF-A0AAP7IE96-F1
#
_cell.length_a   1.000
_cell.length_b   1.000
_cell.length_c   1.000
_cell.angle_alpha   90.00
_cell.angle_beta   90.00
_cell.angle_gamma   90.00
#
_symmetry.space_group_name_H-M   'P 1'
#
loop_
_entity.id
_entity.type
_entity.pdbx_description
1 polymer ?
#
loop_
_entity_poly.entity_id
_entity_poly.type
_entity_poly.pdbx_seq_one_letter_code
_entity_poly.pdbx_strand_id
1 'polypeptide(L)'
;MTRKQNQEKRELKNAAENLLVDYELRNRSKDNLDKASYNIQKMEENVDQQIKMKKDLLNNLKEKRTSNNKSSSIKSDYINKDLRDKLKNAQSYTSKNMDLIEINNINTIDIDRDDFDSVEYNKEFAEKENINLDSPFLNLYSKNEQVKVAEQMIQKFDLLKLDSNDYLFATSAGLIAGFVDTIFVGTIGKGKDAKGLQKMVDKGTEELVKKYALHEKIAKLNKQKKKANSQDAINKINSKIKNLKENKANIDIKSSIRYLEKNHSVGYDTADSINIVGMVGKMSPDNHHLLSIAHEPSLLGLIVGIRDQLTGTSTFMTKEGKIINIASQNKNKELTGNIFEQIIQATDNWFGHIMSDISGSSGSKGRGSGLPVPGWSSLQKLQFGNIKLKTNKKDTYTFAEVSEWMFKNGYDVRAFTAELIPVLIYETLIRLYWIYKQHLYYGKSLKDSFPIANNRELARLLLIGGSTFSSIDVTHGLIKSGKKGGVQPQGIATFIMTVNKPGLIDLGFRSYQNVRLELEHRKTVERILDEDIVLEYNRIMSSEKIFE
;
A
#
# COMPACT_ATOMS: atom_id res chain seq x y z
N MET A 1 -33.97 5.46 23.71
CA MET A 1 -35.03 4.55 23.24
C MET A 1 -35.89 4.13 24.42
N THR A 2 -37.21 4.23 24.31
CA THR A 2 -38.17 3.84 25.36
C THR A 2 -38.42 2.32 25.35
N ARG A 3 -38.93 1.74 26.45
CA ARG A 3 -39.28 0.30 26.52
C ARG A 3 -40.23 -0.13 25.39
N LYS A 4 -41.15 0.76 24.98
CA LYS A 4 -42.10 0.54 23.89
C LYS A 4 -41.41 0.34 22.53
N GLN A 5 -40.45 1.21 22.20
CA GLN A 5 -39.68 1.12 20.95
C GLN A 5 -38.86 -0.18 20.84
N ASN A 6 -38.33 -0.67 21.96
CA ASN A 6 -37.59 -1.94 22.00
C ASN A 6 -38.51 -3.15 21.77
N GLN A 7 -39.77 -3.07 22.23
CA GLN A 7 -40.76 -4.12 22.01
C GLN A 7 -41.20 -4.14 20.54
N GLU A 8 -41.56 -2.99 19.96
CA GLU A 8 -41.93 -2.86 18.54
C GLU A 8 -40.82 -3.36 17.61
N LYS A 9 -39.54 -3.02 17.91
CA LYS A 9 -38.39 -3.52 17.15
C LYS A 9 -38.27 -5.04 17.20
N ARG A 10 -38.53 -5.65 18.35
CA ARG A 10 -38.49 -7.10 18.52
C ARG A 10 -39.61 -7.79 17.74
N GLU A 11 -40.82 -7.23 17.80
CA GLU A 11 -41.99 -7.72 17.06
C GLU A 11 -41.77 -7.64 15.54
N LEU A 12 -41.24 -6.52 15.04
CA LEU A 12 -40.85 -6.37 13.62
C LEU A 12 -39.81 -7.40 13.18
N LYS A 13 -38.78 -7.63 14.00
CA LYS A 13 -37.75 -8.63 13.71
C LYS A 13 -38.35 -10.04 13.64
N ASN A 14 -39.17 -10.40 14.62
CA ASN A 14 -39.84 -11.70 14.66
C ASN A 14 -40.76 -11.90 13.45
N ALA A 15 -41.53 -10.88 13.05
CA ALA A 15 -42.37 -10.93 11.86
C ALA A 15 -41.55 -11.15 10.58
N ALA A 16 -40.38 -10.51 10.47
CA ALA A 16 -39.48 -10.69 9.33
C ALA A 16 -38.83 -12.08 9.29
N GLU A 17 -38.48 -12.65 10.45
CA GLU A 17 -37.98 -14.03 10.57
C GLU A 17 -39.05 -15.02 10.07
N ASN A 18 -40.29 -14.88 10.55
CA ASN A 18 -41.39 -15.75 10.14
C ASN A 18 -41.66 -15.65 8.63
N LEU A 19 -41.75 -14.42 8.10
CA LEU A 19 -41.96 -14.18 6.67
C LEU A 19 -40.84 -14.76 5.81
N LEU A 20 -39.60 -14.76 6.30
CA LEU A 20 -38.47 -15.31 5.55
C LEU A 20 -38.57 -16.83 5.42
N VAL A 21 -38.97 -17.52 6.49
CA VAL A 21 -39.19 -18.97 6.43
C VAL A 21 -40.31 -19.32 5.45
N ASP A 22 -41.43 -18.59 5.50
CA ASP A 22 -42.53 -18.77 4.55
C ASP A 22 -42.11 -18.50 3.11
N TYR A 23 -41.32 -17.43 2.89
CA TYR A 23 -40.78 -17.08 1.59
C TYR A 23 -39.90 -18.19 1.01
N GLU A 24 -39.02 -18.76 1.81
CA GLU A 24 -38.12 -19.84 1.40
C GLU A 24 -38.86 -21.14 1.11
N LEU A 25 -39.84 -21.50 1.95
CA LEU A 25 -40.72 -22.65 1.70
C LEU A 25 -41.49 -22.52 0.39
N ARG A 26 -42.01 -21.32 0.12
CA ARG A 26 -42.72 -21.02 -1.13
C ARG A 26 -41.80 -21.14 -2.34
N ASN A 27 -40.56 -20.65 -2.25
CA ASN A 27 -39.58 -20.75 -3.33
C ASN A 27 -39.19 -22.20 -3.63
N ARG A 28 -38.89 -22.99 -2.60
CA ARG A 28 -38.60 -24.42 -2.74
C ARG A 28 -39.79 -25.15 -3.38
N SER A 29 -41.02 -24.85 -2.95
CA SER A 29 -42.24 -25.46 -3.49
C SER A 29 -42.45 -25.12 -4.96
N LYS A 30 -42.18 -23.86 -5.34
CA LYS A 30 -42.26 -23.42 -6.73
C LYS A 30 -41.25 -24.15 -7.63
N ASP A 31 -39.99 -24.27 -7.19
CA ASP A 31 -38.96 -25.01 -7.93
C ASP A 31 -39.36 -26.48 -8.16
N ASN A 32 -39.91 -27.14 -7.14
CA ASN A 32 -40.43 -28.50 -7.27
C ASN A 32 -41.62 -28.60 -8.24
N LEU A 33 -42.53 -27.63 -8.23
CA LEU A 33 -43.65 -27.58 -9.18
C LEU A 33 -43.14 -27.39 -10.62
N ASP A 34 -42.14 -26.53 -10.83
CA ASP A 34 -41.54 -26.33 -12.14
C ASP A 34 -40.86 -27.61 -12.65
N LYS A 35 -40.14 -28.34 -11.78
CA LYS A 35 -39.56 -29.67 -12.09
C LYS A 35 -40.63 -30.72 -12.38
N ALA A 36 -41.71 -30.75 -11.60
CA ALA A 36 -42.84 -31.64 -11.83
C ALA A 36 -43.51 -31.36 -13.18
N SER A 37 -43.75 -30.09 -13.50
CA SER A 37 -44.31 -29.67 -14.77
C SER A 37 -43.42 -30.09 -15.94
N TYR A 38 -42.10 -29.94 -15.81
CA TYR A 38 -41.15 -30.41 -16.82
C TYR A 38 -41.22 -31.94 -17.01
N ASN A 39 -41.24 -32.70 -15.91
CA ASN A 39 -41.35 -34.16 -15.95
C ASN A 39 -42.66 -34.62 -16.60
N ILE A 40 -43.78 -33.98 -16.28
CA ILE A 40 -45.09 -34.25 -16.90
C ILE A 40 -45.03 -33.97 -18.39
N GLN A 41 -44.47 -32.84 -18.82
CA GLN A 41 -44.31 -32.51 -20.23
C GLN A 41 -43.46 -33.57 -20.95
N LYS A 42 -42.36 -34.03 -20.34
CA LYS A 42 -41.50 -35.09 -20.91
C LYS A 42 -42.23 -36.42 -21.04
N MET A 43 -43.06 -36.78 -20.05
CA MET A 43 -43.90 -37.96 -20.11
C MET A 43 -44.97 -37.84 -21.21
N GLU A 44 -45.61 -36.68 -21.33
CA GLU A 44 -46.61 -36.39 -22.37
C GLU A 44 -46.00 -36.49 -23.77
N GLU A 45 -44.86 -35.85 -24.01
CA GLU A 45 -44.09 -35.96 -25.26
C GLU A 45 -43.76 -37.43 -25.59
N ASN A 46 -43.38 -38.23 -24.59
CA ASN A 46 -43.09 -39.64 -24.77
C ASN A 46 -44.34 -40.44 -25.16
N VAL A 47 -45.46 -40.24 -24.44
CA VAL A 47 -46.74 -40.89 -24.71
C VAL A 47 -47.25 -40.55 -26.11
N ASP A 48 -47.23 -39.29 -26.49
CA ASP A 48 -47.64 -38.83 -27.83
C ASP A 48 -46.81 -39.47 -28.94
N GLN A 49 -45.49 -39.56 -28.72
CA GLN A 49 -44.61 -40.20 -29.69
C GLN A 49 -44.87 -41.71 -29.79
N GLN A 50 -45.15 -42.40 -28.68
CA GLN A 50 -45.57 -43.80 -28.70
C GLN A 50 -46.90 -44.00 -29.42
N ILE A 51 -47.88 -43.10 -29.19
CA ILE A 51 -49.18 -43.13 -29.88
C ILE A 51 -48.96 -42.94 -31.40
N LYS A 52 -48.11 -41.99 -31.80
CA LYS A 52 -47.76 -41.75 -33.20
C LYS A 52 -47.13 -42.99 -33.84
N MET A 53 -46.14 -43.60 -33.20
CA MET A 53 -45.50 -44.83 -33.69
C MET A 53 -46.49 -45.99 -33.83
N LYS A 54 -47.41 -46.16 -32.87
CA LYS A 54 -48.46 -47.20 -32.93
C LYS A 54 -49.45 -46.93 -34.07
N LYS A 55 -49.85 -45.67 -34.28
CA LYS A 55 -50.72 -45.28 -35.41
C LYS A 55 -50.04 -45.54 -36.76
N ASP A 56 -48.76 -45.17 -36.89
CA ASP A 56 -47.98 -45.42 -38.10
C ASP A 56 -47.85 -46.92 -38.38
N LEU A 57 -47.54 -47.72 -37.36
CA LEU A 57 -47.45 -49.18 -37.50
C LEU A 57 -48.80 -49.79 -37.95
N LEU A 58 -49.90 -49.34 -37.34
CA LEU A 58 -51.25 -49.78 -37.69
C LEU A 58 -51.62 -49.43 -39.14
N ASN A 59 -51.25 -48.24 -39.61
CA ASN A 59 -51.48 -47.83 -41.00
C ASN A 59 -50.68 -48.70 -41.98
N ASN A 60 -49.40 -48.95 -41.72
CA ASN A 60 -48.58 -49.84 -42.55
C ASN A 60 -49.14 -51.28 -42.60
N LEU A 61 -49.66 -51.79 -41.46
CA LEU A 61 -50.32 -53.10 -41.41
C LEU A 61 -51.61 -53.14 -42.26
N LYS A 62 -52.40 -52.05 -42.26
CA LYS A 62 -53.59 -51.91 -43.11
C LYS A 62 -53.21 -51.89 -44.59
N GLU A 63 -52.20 -51.12 -44.98
CA GLU A 63 -51.67 -51.05 -46.36
C GLU A 63 -51.19 -52.41 -46.86
N LYS A 64 -50.50 -53.18 -46.00
CA LYS A 64 -50.10 -54.56 -46.30
C LYS A 64 -51.31 -55.45 -46.59
N ARG A 65 -52.36 -55.38 -45.75
CA ARG A 65 -53.59 -56.16 -45.94
C ARG A 65 -54.27 -55.85 -47.28
N THR A 66 -54.30 -54.59 -47.70
CA THR A 66 -54.90 -54.17 -48.97
C THR A 66 -54.05 -54.50 -50.20
N SER A 67 -52.73 -54.67 -50.05
CA SER A 67 -51.80 -54.92 -51.16
C SER A 67 -51.73 -56.39 -51.64
N ASN A 68 -52.39 -57.32 -50.96
CA ASN A 68 -52.28 -58.77 -51.19
C ASN A 68 -52.90 -59.29 -52.50
N ASN A 69 -53.56 -58.46 -53.31
CA ASN A 69 -54.33 -58.93 -54.47
C ASN A 69 -53.62 -58.85 -55.84
N LYS A 70 -52.37 -58.37 -55.97
CA LYS A 70 -51.56 -58.42 -57.23
C LYS A 70 -50.14 -57.82 -57.04
N SER A 71 -49.23 -58.50 -56.34
CA SER A 71 -47.87 -57.97 -56.10
C SER A 71 -46.77 -59.02 -56.26
N SER A 72 -45.67 -58.66 -56.94
CA SER A 72 -44.47 -59.50 -57.11
C SER A 72 -43.74 -59.73 -55.78
N SER A 73 -43.00 -60.85 -55.67
CA SER A 73 -42.27 -61.26 -54.45
C SER A 73 -41.36 -60.16 -53.90
N ILE A 74 -40.65 -59.44 -54.77
CA ILE A 74 -39.71 -58.36 -54.43
C ILE A 74 -40.39 -57.22 -53.65
N LYS A 75 -41.62 -56.84 -54.02
CA LYS A 75 -42.35 -55.74 -53.35
C LYS A 75 -42.85 -56.15 -51.95
N SER A 76 -43.18 -57.43 -51.76
CA SER A 76 -43.59 -57.96 -50.46
C SER A 76 -42.44 -58.04 -49.46
N ASP A 77 -41.22 -58.36 -49.93
CA ASP A 77 -40.03 -58.44 -49.08
C ASP A 77 -39.58 -57.06 -48.59
N TYR A 78 -39.66 -56.04 -49.45
CA TYR A 78 -39.36 -54.65 -49.07
C TYR A 78 -40.29 -54.14 -47.97
N ILE A 79 -41.61 -54.36 -48.12
CA ILE A 79 -42.62 -53.96 -47.11
C ILE A 79 -42.41 -54.69 -45.78
N ASN A 80 -42.05 -55.98 -45.82
CA ASN A 80 -41.76 -56.74 -44.61
C ASN A 80 -40.48 -56.27 -43.90
N LYS A 81 -39.46 -55.86 -44.64
CA LYS A 81 -38.23 -55.30 -44.08
C LYS A 81 -38.51 -53.94 -43.41
N ASP A 82 -39.21 -53.04 -44.07
CA ASP A 82 -39.60 -51.73 -43.52
C ASP A 82 -40.45 -51.85 -42.25
N LEU A 83 -41.44 -52.76 -42.22
CA LEU A 83 -42.23 -53.06 -41.02
C LEU A 83 -41.37 -53.58 -39.87
N ARG A 84 -40.39 -54.45 -40.14
CA ARG A 84 -39.47 -54.98 -39.11
C ARG A 84 -38.56 -53.89 -38.57
N ASP A 85 -38.03 -53.02 -39.42
CA ASP A 85 -37.16 -51.92 -39.01
C ASP A 85 -37.93 -50.89 -38.17
N LYS A 86 -39.17 -50.53 -38.58
CA LYS A 86 -40.06 -49.67 -37.80
C LYS A 86 -40.46 -50.29 -36.46
N LEU A 87 -40.76 -51.59 -36.43
CA LEU A 87 -41.07 -52.31 -35.18
C LEU A 87 -39.87 -52.30 -34.23
N LYS A 88 -38.66 -52.55 -34.73
CA LYS A 88 -37.42 -52.52 -33.96
C LYS A 88 -37.13 -51.12 -33.40
N ASN A 89 -37.35 -50.08 -34.20
CA ASN A 89 -37.21 -48.69 -33.75
C ASN A 89 -38.24 -48.31 -32.69
N ALA A 90 -39.51 -48.71 -32.85
CA ALA A 90 -40.55 -48.50 -31.86
C ALA A 90 -40.25 -49.23 -30.54
N GLN A 91 -39.79 -50.49 -30.61
CA GLN A 91 -39.36 -51.27 -29.44
C GLN A 91 -38.18 -50.63 -28.72
N SER A 92 -37.17 -50.16 -29.45
CA SER A 92 -36.03 -49.43 -28.89
C SER A 92 -36.47 -48.14 -28.19
N TYR A 93 -37.41 -47.40 -28.78
CA TYR A 93 -37.92 -46.17 -28.20
C TYR A 93 -38.75 -46.40 -26.92
N THR A 94 -39.63 -47.41 -26.92
CA THR A 94 -40.42 -47.78 -25.72
C THR A 94 -39.58 -48.37 -24.59
N SER A 95 -38.38 -48.85 -24.88
CA SER A 95 -37.46 -49.44 -23.89
C SER A 95 -36.52 -48.41 -23.26
N LYS A 96 -36.53 -47.16 -23.76
CA LYS A 96 -35.64 -46.11 -23.27
C LYS A 96 -36.21 -45.52 -21.98
N ASN A 97 -35.42 -45.58 -20.90
CA ASN A 97 -35.75 -44.89 -19.65
C ASN A 97 -35.86 -43.38 -19.90
N MET A 98 -36.91 -42.77 -19.35
CA MET A 98 -37.09 -41.32 -19.38
C MET A 98 -36.10 -40.66 -18.42
N ASP A 99 -35.43 -39.62 -18.90
CA ASP A 99 -34.55 -38.80 -18.08
C ASP A 99 -35.40 -37.73 -17.40
N LEU A 100 -35.80 -38.00 -16.16
CA LEU A 100 -36.68 -37.15 -15.36
C LEU A 100 -35.84 -36.46 -14.29
N ILE A 101 -36.18 -35.21 -13.99
CA ILE A 101 -35.52 -34.43 -12.94
C ILE A 101 -36.02 -34.95 -11.59
N GLU A 102 -35.09 -35.19 -10.66
CA GLU A 102 -35.42 -35.56 -9.28
C GLU A 102 -36.12 -34.39 -8.55
N ILE A 103 -37.22 -34.70 -7.86
CA ILE A 103 -38.00 -33.75 -7.07
C ILE A 103 -37.75 -34.07 -5.59
N ASN A 104 -37.24 -33.10 -4.85
CA ASN A 104 -36.92 -33.29 -3.44
C ASN A 104 -38.17 -33.15 -2.57
N ASN A 105 -38.28 -33.89 -1.46
CA ASN A 105 -39.34 -33.61 -0.49
C ASN A 105 -39.06 -32.28 0.22
N ILE A 106 -40.11 -31.47 0.41
CA ILE A 106 -40.05 -30.23 1.18
C ILE A 106 -40.71 -30.50 2.52
N ASN A 107 -39.96 -30.32 3.61
CA ASN A 107 -40.53 -30.30 4.94
C ASN A 107 -41.28 -28.98 5.14
N THR A 108 -42.46 -29.03 5.75
CA THR A 108 -43.28 -27.85 6.04
C THR A 108 -43.42 -27.67 7.55
N ILE A 109 -43.81 -26.46 7.95
CA ILE A 109 -44.26 -26.15 9.30
C ILE A 109 -45.41 -27.09 9.67
N ASP A 110 -45.34 -27.69 10.86
CA ASP A 110 -46.38 -28.56 11.41
C ASP A 110 -47.48 -27.70 12.04
N ILE A 111 -48.56 -27.50 11.29
CA ILE A 111 -49.69 -26.66 11.69
C ILE A 111 -50.56 -27.29 12.80
N ASP A 112 -50.38 -28.58 13.07
CA ASP A 112 -51.14 -29.29 14.11
C ASP A 112 -50.50 -29.15 15.50
N ARG A 113 -49.32 -28.52 15.60
CA ARG A 113 -48.68 -28.17 16.88
C ARG A 113 -49.37 -26.99 17.55
N ASP A 114 -49.52 -27.08 18.87
CA ASP A 114 -50.09 -26.00 19.71
C ASP A 114 -49.27 -24.69 19.62
N ASP A 115 -47.98 -24.77 19.27
CA ASP A 115 -47.04 -23.66 19.20
C ASP A 115 -46.62 -23.30 17.76
N PHE A 116 -47.39 -23.69 16.73
CA PHE A 116 -46.98 -23.53 15.33
C PHE A 116 -46.72 -22.06 14.91
N ASP A 117 -47.45 -21.11 15.48
CA ASP A 117 -47.31 -19.66 15.25
C ASP A 117 -46.06 -19.08 15.94
N SER A 118 -45.52 -19.80 16.93
CA SER A 118 -44.48 -19.26 17.80
C SER A 118 -43.18 -18.97 17.06
N VAL A 119 -42.56 -17.86 17.44
CA VAL A 119 -41.24 -17.44 16.95
C VAL A 119 -40.16 -18.46 17.30
N GLU A 120 -40.31 -19.15 18.44
CA GLU A 120 -39.40 -20.20 18.89
C GLU A 120 -39.42 -21.37 17.90
N TYR A 121 -40.62 -21.88 17.57
CA TYR A 121 -40.78 -22.97 16.63
C TYR A 121 -40.30 -22.61 15.23
N ASN A 122 -40.57 -21.38 14.77
CA ASN A 122 -40.10 -20.90 13.48
C ASN A 122 -38.56 -20.87 13.38
N LYS A 123 -37.88 -20.48 14.47
CA LYS A 123 -36.40 -20.53 14.56
C LYS A 123 -35.86 -21.95 14.57
N GLU A 124 -36.45 -22.84 15.35
CA GLU A 124 -36.08 -24.27 15.37
C GLU A 124 -36.21 -24.88 13.98
N PHE A 125 -37.31 -24.56 13.28
CA PHE A 125 -37.55 -25.00 11.92
C PHE A 125 -36.50 -24.44 10.95
N ALA A 126 -36.21 -23.14 11.03
CA ALA A 126 -35.20 -22.49 10.21
C ALA A 126 -33.81 -23.11 10.39
N GLU A 127 -33.38 -23.39 11.63
CA GLU A 127 -32.11 -24.06 11.92
C GLU A 127 -32.05 -25.47 11.32
N LYS A 128 -33.13 -26.24 11.51
CA LYS A 128 -33.25 -27.61 10.95
C LYS A 128 -33.19 -27.62 9.42
N GLU A 129 -33.81 -26.63 8.78
CA GLU A 129 -33.89 -26.49 7.31
C GLU A 129 -32.78 -25.62 6.71
N ASN A 130 -31.80 -25.22 7.54
CA ASN A 130 -30.64 -24.41 7.18
C ASN A 130 -31.01 -23.06 6.50
N ILE A 131 -32.06 -22.41 7.00
CA ILE A 131 -32.54 -21.09 6.59
C ILE A 131 -31.81 -20.03 7.43
N ASN A 132 -31.11 -19.10 6.77
CA ASN A 132 -30.35 -18.07 7.45
C ASN A 132 -31.26 -16.93 7.97
N LEU A 133 -31.40 -16.84 9.30
CA LEU A 133 -32.17 -15.80 9.98
C LEU A 133 -31.33 -14.60 10.49
N ASP A 134 -30.04 -14.51 10.18
CA ASP A 134 -29.16 -13.44 10.69
C ASP A 134 -29.58 -12.04 10.22
N SER A 135 -30.11 -11.94 9.00
CA SER A 135 -30.52 -10.68 8.36
C SER A 135 -31.86 -10.84 7.63
N PRO A 136 -32.97 -11.01 8.36
CA PRO A 136 -34.23 -11.45 7.78
C PRO A 136 -34.77 -10.43 6.76
N PHE A 137 -34.66 -9.14 7.06
CA PHE A 137 -35.04 -8.07 6.13
C PHE A 137 -34.22 -8.06 4.83
N LEU A 138 -32.91 -8.34 4.89
CA LEU A 138 -32.07 -8.41 3.69
C LEU A 138 -32.36 -9.68 2.88
N ASN A 139 -32.57 -10.80 3.57
CA ASN A 139 -32.82 -12.10 2.96
C ASN A 139 -34.21 -12.17 2.30
N LEU A 140 -35.15 -11.31 2.68
CA LEU A 140 -36.43 -11.13 1.99
C LEU A 140 -36.30 -10.42 0.63
N TYR A 141 -35.23 -9.66 0.40
CA TYR A 141 -34.97 -9.04 -0.90
C TYR A 141 -34.46 -10.08 -1.91
N SER A 142 -34.82 -9.90 -3.17
CA SER A 142 -34.17 -10.63 -4.26
C SER A 142 -32.67 -10.32 -4.29
N LYS A 143 -31.86 -11.22 -4.86
CA LYS A 143 -30.40 -11.01 -5.00
C LYS A 143 -30.06 -9.67 -5.69
N ASN A 144 -30.85 -9.25 -6.67
CA ASN A 144 -30.66 -7.97 -7.37
C ASN A 144 -30.96 -6.76 -6.47
N GLU A 145 -31.98 -6.85 -5.62
CA GLU A 145 -32.30 -5.81 -4.65
C GLU A 145 -31.26 -5.74 -3.54
N GLN A 146 -30.76 -6.89 -3.05
CA GLN A 146 -29.66 -6.92 -2.10
C GLN A 146 -28.42 -6.21 -2.64
N VAL A 147 -28.05 -6.44 -3.90
CA VAL A 147 -26.93 -5.73 -4.56
C VAL A 147 -27.19 -4.22 -4.62
N LYS A 148 -28.39 -3.80 -5.04
CA LYS A 148 -28.74 -2.37 -5.10
C LYS A 148 -28.70 -1.70 -3.72
N VAL A 149 -29.25 -2.34 -2.69
CA VAL A 149 -29.24 -1.84 -1.32
C VAL A 149 -27.79 -1.75 -0.81
N ALA A 150 -26.98 -2.78 -1.06
CA ALA A 150 -25.56 -2.77 -0.70
C ALA A 150 -24.81 -1.62 -1.40
N GLU A 151 -25.00 -1.41 -2.69
CA GLU A 151 -24.39 -0.30 -3.43
C GLU A 151 -24.80 1.07 -2.87
N GLN A 152 -26.09 1.25 -2.56
CA GLN A 152 -26.61 2.47 -1.94
C GLN A 152 -25.99 2.69 -0.56
N MET A 153 -25.91 1.66 0.28
CA MET A 153 -25.30 1.74 1.61
C MET A 153 -23.80 2.08 1.51
N ILE A 154 -23.08 1.45 0.59
CA ILE A 154 -21.65 1.72 0.38
C ILE A 154 -21.44 3.16 -0.08
N GLN A 155 -22.26 3.68 -1.01
CA GLN A 155 -22.15 5.06 -1.46
C GLN A 155 -22.55 6.05 -0.37
N LYS A 156 -23.66 5.79 0.32
CA LYS A 156 -24.19 6.66 1.37
C LYS A 156 -23.23 6.79 2.53
N PHE A 157 -22.72 5.66 3.02
CA PHE A 157 -21.84 5.61 4.17
C PHE A 157 -20.37 5.57 3.78
N ASP A 158 -19.98 5.88 2.54
CA ASP A 158 -18.57 5.84 2.06
C ASP A 158 -17.80 4.59 2.55
N LEU A 159 -18.40 3.42 2.45
CA LEU A 159 -17.77 2.19 2.97
C LEU A 159 -16.60 1.78 2.07
N LEU A 160 -15.53 1.26 2.70
CA LEU A 160 -14.37 0.74 1.96
C LEU A 160 -14.81 -0.38 1.03
N LYS A 161 -14.46 -0.28 -0.26
CA LYS A 161 -14.73 -1.30 -1.30
C LYS A 161 -13.56 -2.26 -1.50
N LEU A 162 -12.68 -2.36 -0.50
CA LEU A 162 -11.50 -3.23 -0.56
C LEU A 162 -11.89 -4.68 -0.33
N ASP A 163 -11.43 -5.56 -1.21
CA ASP A 163 -11.61 -7.00 -1.15
C ASP A 163 -10.38 -7.73 -0.60
N SER A 164 -10.48 -9.05 -0.40
CA SER A 164 -9.37 -9.86 0.12
C SER A 164 -8.13 -9.85 -0.77
N ASN A 165 -8.29 -9.68 -2.09
CA ASN A 165 -7.17 -9.65 -3.03
C ASN A 165 -6.40 -8.34 -2.92
N ASP A 166 -7.06 -7.23 -2.62
CA ASP A 166 -6.40 -5.95 -2.33
C ASP A 166 -5.46 -6.07 -1.13
N TYR A 167 -5.96 -6.62 -0.04
CA TYR A 167 -5.19 -6.83 1.18
C TYR A 167 -4.05 -7.82 0.96
N LEU A 168 -4.30 -8.89 0.20
CA LEU A 168 -3.27 -9.85 -0.18
C LEU A 168 -2.17 -9.19 -1.01
N PHE A 169 -2.52 -8.33 -1.97
CA PHE A 169 -1.55 -7.61 -2.78
C PHE A 169 -0.71 -6.66 -1.93
N ALA A 170 -1.35 -5.85 -1.08
CA ALA A 170 -0.65 -4.91 -0.20
C ALA A 170 0.30 -5.63 0.77
N THR A 171 -0.17 -6.73 1.37
CA THR A 171 0.64 -7.60 2.24
C THR A 171 1.82 -8.16 1.45
N SER A 172 1.59 -8.69 0.25
CA SER A 172 2.64 -9.26 -0.62
C SER A 172 3.70 -8.22 -1.00
N ALA A 173 3.29 -7.00 -1.33
CA ALA A 173 4.21 -5.89 -1.60
C ALA A 173 5.08 -5.57 -0.38
N GLY A 174 4.48 -5.53 0.82
CA GLY A 174 5.20 -5.36 2.08
C GLY A 174 6.18 -6.51 2.38
N LEU A 175 5.76 -7.76 2.11
CA LEU A 175 6.62 -8.96 2.24
C LEU A 175 7.84 -8.85 1.32
N ILE A 176 7.63 -8.53 0.04
CA ILE A 176 8.70 -8.36 -0.95
C ILE A 176 9.70 -7.31 -0.47
N ALA A 177 9.22 -6.14 -0.05
CA ALA A 177 10.09 -5.08 0.46
C ALA A 177 10.85 -5.53 1.72
N GLY A 178 10.23 -6.28 2.63
CA GLY A 178 10.90 -6.82 3.81
C GLY A 178 12.01 -7.81 3.44
N PHE A 179 11.79 -8.67 2.45
CA PHE A 179 12.87 -9.52 1.90
C PHE A 179 14.00 -8.69 1.28
N VAL A 180 13.67 -7.64 0.53
CA VAL A 180 14.68 -6.77 -0.07
C VAL A 180 15.52 -6.10 1.01
N ASP A 181 14.89 -5.57 2.06
CA ASP A 181 15.59 -4.94 3.17
C ASP A 181 16.50 -5.94 3.89
N THR A 182 15.96 -7.06 4.34
CA THR A 182 16.70 -8.04 5.15
C THR A 182 17.88 -8.69 4.43
N ILE A 183 17.80 -8.85 3.11
CA ILE A 183 18.85 -9.47 2.29
C ILE A 183 19.86 -8.42 1.80
N PHE A 184 19.39 -7.28 1.30
CA PHE A 184 20.23 -6.34 0.57
C PHE A 184 20.57 -5.05 1.34
N VAL A 185 19.75 -4.62 2.29
CA VAL A 185 20.10 -3.52 3.21
C VAL A 185 20.76 -4.08 4.46
N GLY A 186 20.00 -4.84 5.26
CA GLY A 186 20.43 -5.47 6.50
C GLY A 186 21.03 -4.49 7.51
N THR A 187 21.88 -5.00 8.41
CA THR A 187 22.58 -4.16 9.40
C THR A 187 23.48 -3.13 8.73
N ILE A 188 23.30 -1.87 9.08
CA ILE A 188 24.12 -0.76 8.60
C ILE A 188 25.57 -0.96 9.05
N GLY A 189 26.46 -1.04 8.06
CA GLY A 189 27.89 -1.19 8.31
C GLY A 189 28.53 0.13 8.71
N LYS A 190 29.81 0.12 9.11
CA LYS A 190 30.66 1.31 9.22
C LYS A 190 31.78 1.24 8.17
N GLY A 191 32.16 2.36 7.57
CA GLY A 191 33.31 2.39 6.64
C GLY A 191 33.16 1.43 5.46
N LYS A 192 34.12 0.51 5.31
CA LYS A 192 34.18 -0.47 4.20
C LYS A 192 33.21 -1.66 4.36
N ASP A 193 32.51 -1.76 5.48
CA ASP A 193 31.63 -2.89 5.79
C ASP A 193 30.25 -2.79 5.12
N ALA A 194 29.98 -1.71 4.39
CA ALA A 194 28.75 -1.53 3.61
C ALA A 194 28.61 -2.62 2.52
N LYS A 195 27.43 -3.23 2.43
CA LYS A 195 27.10 -4.32 1.50
C LYS A 195 25.79 -4.04 0.77
N GLY A 196 25.53 -4.79 -0.29
CA GLY A 196 24.27 -4.75 -1.04
C GLY A 196 23.86 -3.34 -1.47
N LEU A 197 22.66 -2.92 -1.07
CA LEU A 197 22.09 -1.62 -1.38
C LEU A 197 22.86 -0.45 -0.76
N GLN A 198 23.48 -0.62 0.42
CA GLN A 198 24.31 0.44 1.02
C GLN A 198 25.46 0.83 0.08
N LYS A 199 26.17 -0.16 -0.48
CA LYS A 199 27.27 0.06 -1.43
C LYS A 199 26.78 0.59 -2.78
N MET A 200 25.56 0.21 -3.20
CA MET A 200 24.95 0.75 -4.41
C MET A 200 24.66 2.25 -4.26
N VAL A 201 24.10 2.65 -3.11
CA VAL A 201 23.84 4.05 -2.79
C VAL A 201 25.16 4.82 -2.69
N ASP A 202 26.17 4.29 -1.99
CA ASP A 202 27.49 4.93 -1.89
C ASP A 202 28.06 5.26 -3.28
N LYS A 203 28.06 4.29 -4.21
CA LYS A 203 28.50 4.53 -5.60
C LYS A 203 27.64 5.55 -6.33
N GLY A 204 26.32 5.49 -6.14
CA GLY A 204 25.39 6.47 -6.72
C GLY A 204 25.68 7.88 -6.25
N THR A 205 25.95 8.05 -4.94
CA THR A 205 26.35 9.33 -4.33
C THR A 205 27.70 9.80 -4.87
N GLU A 206 28.71 8.93 -4.96
CA GLU A 206 30.01 9.28 -5.55
C GLU A 206 29.87 9.77 -6.99
N GLU A 207 29.06 9.09 -7.81
CA GLU A 207 28.78 9.50 -9.19
C GLU A 207 28.03 10.83 -9.27
N LEU A 208 27.11 11.08 -8.35
CA LEU A 208 26.41 12.35 -8.24
C LEU A 208 27.38 13.49 -7.92
N VAL A 209 28.29 13.30 -6.95
CA VAL A 209 29.32 14.29 -6.59
C VAL A 209 30.27 14.57 -7.76
N LYS A 210 30.75 13.52 -8.45
CA LYS A 210 31.59 13.68 -9.65
C LYS A 210 30.88 14.49 -10.74
N LYS A 211 29.60 14.18 -11.01
CA LYS A 211 28.80 14.90 -12.00
C LYS A 211 28.64 16.37 -11.58
N TYR A 212 28.28 16.63 -10.34
CA TYR A 212 28.11 18.00 -9.82
C TYR A 212 29.41 18.82 -9.97
N ALA A 213 30.54 18.29 -9.50
CA ALA A 213 31.83 18.95 -9.61
C ALA A 213 32.25 19.19 -11.08
N LEU A 214 31.97 18.24 -11.98
CA LEU A 214 32.21 18.42 -13.41
C LEU A 214 31.34 19.54 -14.00
N HIS A 215 30.04 19.58 -13.66
CA HIS A 215 29.12 20.62 -14.11
C HIS A 215 29.58 22.01 -13.65
N GLU A 216 30.00 22.16 -12.39
CA GLU A 216 30.52 23.42 -11.85
C GLU A 216 31.85 23.83 -12.54
N LYS A 217 32.78 22.88 -12.75
CA LYS A 217 34.03 23.13 -13.51
C LYS A 217 33.73 23.68 -14.91
N ILE A 218 32.79 23.06 -15.62
CA ILE A 218 32.38 23.50 -16.97
C ILE A 218 31.70 24.87 -16.90
N ALA A 219 30.82 25.12 -15.92
CA ALA A 219 30.17 26.42 -15.75
C ALA A 219 31.19 27.54 -15.50
N LYS A 220 32.21 27.29 -14.66
CA LYS A 220 33.30 28.23 -14.39
C LYS A 220 34.13 28.52 -15.64
N LEU A 221 34.46 27.49 -16.43
CA LEU A 221 35.14 27.67 -17.72
C LEU A 221 34.30 28.45 -18.73
N ASN A 222 32.98 28.20 -18.79
CA ASN A 222 32.07 28.97 -19.65
C ASN A 222 31.99 30.44 -19.23
N LYS A 223 32.00 30.74 -17.92
CA LYS A 223 32.05 32.11 -17.42
C LYS A 223 33.38 32.80 -17.78
N GLN A 224 34.50 32.08 -17.74
CA GLN A 224 35.80 32.58 -18.21
C GLN A 224 35.80 32.83 -19.72
N LYS A 225 35.19 31.94 -20.51
CA LYS A 225 35.04 32.09 -21.97
C LYS A 225 34.30 33.38 -22.32
N LYS A 226 33.21 33.70 -21.60
CA LYS A 226 32.44 34.96 -21.81
C LYS A 226 33.26 36.22 -21.52
N LYS A 227 34.32 36.13 -20.71
CA LYS A 227 35.21 37.25 -20.34
C LYS A 227 36.54 37.25 -21.11
N ALA A 228 36.73 36.32 -22.06
CA ALA A 228 37.98 36.18 -22.79
C ALA A 228 38.03 37.16 -23.97
N ASN A 229 39.14 37.90 -24.10
CA ASN A 229 39.30 38.95 -25.11
C ASN A 229 40.04 38.48 -26.39
N SER A 230 40.38 37.19 -26.50
CA SER A 230 41.11 36.64 -27.65
C SER A 230 40.53 35.29 -28.08
N GLN A 231 40.50 35.07 -29.40
CA GLN A 231 40.04 33.83 -30.00
C GLN A 231 40.87 32.61 -29.55
N ASP A 232 42.18 32.79 -29.32
CA ASP A 232 43.05 31.72 -28.84
C ASP A 232 42.73 31.31 -27.41
N ALA A 233 42.39 32.28 -26.54
CA ALA A 233 41.93 32.01 -25.19
C ALA A 233 40.59 31.24 -25.21
N ILE A 234 39.68 31.61 -26.10
CA ILE A 234 38.40 30.92 -26.29
C ILE A 234 38.63 29.48 -26.78
N ASN A 235 39.52 29.27 -27.75
CA ASN A 235 39.86 27.94 -28.29
C ASN A 235 40.48 27.03 -27.21
N LYS A 236 41.40 27.56 -26.38
CA LYS A 236 41.98 26.83 -25.24
C LYS A 236 40.94 26.46 -24.18
N ILE A 237 39.93 27.31 -23.94
CA ILE A 237 38.85 26.98 -23.01
C ILE A 237 37.94 25.90 -23.60
N ASN A 238 37.58 26.01 -24.89
CA ASN A 238 36.78 25.01 -25.57
C ASN A 238 37.46 23.63 -25.57
N SER A 239 38.78 23.57 -25.78
CA SER A 239 39.52 22.30 -25.72
C SER A 239 39.54 21.70 -24.31
N LYS A 240 39.69 22.52 -23.26
CA LYS A 240 39.57 22.07 -21.86
C LYS A 240 38.17 21.52 -21.55
N ILE A 241 37.11 22.20 -21.99
CA ILE A 241 35.73 21.74 -21.80
C ILE A 241 35.51 20.42 -22.55
N LYS A 242 35.98 20.33 -23.80
CA LYS A 242 35.89 19.11 -24.62
C LYS A 242 36.58 17.93 -23.93
N ASN A 243 37.82 18.12 -23.48
CA ASN A 243 38.58 17.10 -22.74
C ASN A 243 37.85 16.65 -21.45
N LEU A 244 37.31 17.59 -20.66
CA LEU A 244 36.56 17.26 -19.44
C LEU A 244 35.27 16.45 -19.74
N LYS A 245 34.60 16.71 -20.85
CA LYS A 245 33.42 15.96 -21.28
C LYS A 245 33.79 14.57 -21.80
N GLU A 246 34.85 14.46 -22.59
CA GLU A 246 35.34 13.21 -23.16
C GLU A 246 35.91 12.27 -22.07
N ASN A 247 36.62 12.81 -21.08
CA ASN A 247 37.21 12.06 -19.98
C ASN A 247 36.30 11.94 -18.73
N LYS A 248 34.98 12.17 -18.87
CA LYS A 248 34.03 12.16 -17.74
C LYS A 248 34.06 10.86 -16.93
N ALA A 249 34.27 9.71 -17.58
CA ALA A 249 34.33 8.41 -16.91
C ALA A 249 35.56 8.22 -16.01
N ASN A 250 36.64 8.98 -16.25
CA ASN A 250 37.93 8.87 -15.55
C ASN A 250 38.10 9.90 -14.43
N ILE A 251 37.05 10.65 -14.08
CA ILE A 251 37.11 11.65 -13.01
C ILE A 251 37.19 10.95 -11.65
N ASP A 252 38.32 11.14 -10.98
CA ASP A 252 38.53 10.66 -9.62
C ASP A 252 37.63 11.39 -8.61
N ILE A 253 37.05 10.62 -7.69
CA ILE A 253 36.15 11.14 -6.65
C ILE A 253 36.87 12.09 -5.70
N LYS A 254 38.10 11.77 -5.25
CA LYS A 254 38.85 12.63 -4.32
C LYS A 254 39.20 13.97 -4.95
N SER A 255 39.52 13.98 -6.25
CA SER A 255 39.75 15.21 -7.02
C SER A 255 38.50 16.08 -7.13
N SER A 256 37.32 15.46 -7.18
CA SER A 256 36.03 16.15 -7.24
C SER A 256 35.68 16.76 -5.88
N ILE A 257 35.78 15.97 -4.81
CA ILE A 257 35.56 16.43 -3.44
C ILE A 257 36.48 17.60 -3.11
N ARG A 258 37.79 17.47 -3.36
CA ARG A 258 38.78 18.54 -3.10
C ARG A 258 38.48 19.82 -3.88
N TYR A 259 37.95 19.70 -5.09
CA TYR A 259 37.56 20.86 -5.89
C TYR A 259 36.37 21.60 -5.28
N LEU A 260 35.40 20.85 -4.75
CA LEU A 260 34.22 21.40 -4.06
C LEU A 260 34.62 21.99 -2.70
N GLU A 261 35.34 21.25 -1.85
CA GLU A 261 35.86 21.73 -0.54
C GLU A 261 36.60 23.08 -0.68
N LYS A 262 37.39 23.24 -1.75
CA LYS A 262 38.15 24.48 -2.02
C LYS A 262 37.30 25.65 -2.55
N ASN A 263 36.29 25.37 -3.37
CA ASN A 263 35.46 26.43 -3.96
C ASN A 263 34.30 26.85 -3.05
N HIS A 264 33.88 25.93 -2.17
CA HIS A 264 32.74 26.03 -1.29
C HIS A 264 33.14 25.87 0.18
N SER A 265 34.18 26.59 0.58
CA SER A 265 34.53 26.70 1.99
C SER A 265 33.40 27.40 2.75
N VAL A 266 33.34 27.27 4.07
CA VAL A 266 32.34 27.93 4.94
C VAL A 266 32.90 28.09 6.35
N GLY A 267 32.39 29.04 7.13
CA GLY A 267 32.84 29.25 8.51
C GLY A 267 32.42 28.13 9.47
N TYR A 268 31.24 27.55 9.24
CA TYR A 268 30.63 26.55 10.11
C TYR A 268 31.20 25.13 9.97
N ASP A 269 32.16 24.92 9.06
CA ASP A 269 32.91 23.66 8.80
C ASP A 269 34.17 23.55 9.68
N THR A 270 34.06 23.94 10.95
CA THR A 270 35.16 23.79 11.90
C THR A 270 35.11 22.39 12.52
N ALA A 271 36.15 21.58 12.30
CA ALA A 271 36.21 20.18 12.72
C ALA A 271 36.62 19.98 14.20
N ASP A 272 37.17 21.01 14.85
CA ASP A 272 37.54 20.99 16.26
C ASP A 272 36.81 22.07 17.08
N SER A 273 36.80 21.89 18.39
CA SER A 273 36.14 22.79 19.33
C SER A 273 37.13 23.64 20.14
N ILE A 274 38.40 23.67 19.75
CA ILE A 274 39.48 24.27 20.55
C ILE A 274 39.20 25.76 20.77
N ASN A 275 38.62 26.43 19.76
CA ASN A 275 38.28 27.84 19.80
C ASN A 275 36.79 28.13 20.08
N ILE A 276 36.03 27.12 20.51
CA ILE A 276 34.58 27.21 20.73
C ILE A 276 34.26 27.12 22.23
N VAL A 277 34.06 28.29 22.86
CA VAL A 277 33.64 28.40 24.26
C VAL A 277 32.33 27.64 24.48
N GLY A 278 32.35 26.64 25.37
CA GLY A 278 31.20 25.77 25.67
C GLY A 278 31.14 24.43 24.91
N MET A 279 31.92 24.23 23.85
CA MET A 279 32.04 22.93 23.16
C MET A 279 33.43 22.31 23.21
N VAL A 280 34.41 22.95 23.85
CA VAL A 280 35.78 22.44 24.01
C VAL A 280 35.77 20.96 24.43
N GLY A 281 36.38 20.09 23.61
CA GLY A 281 36.48 18.65 23.85
C GLY A 281 35.20 17.84 23.57
N LYS A 282 34.11 18.48 23.14
CA LYS A 282 32.81 17.85 22.86
C LYS A 282 32.55 17.64 21.36
N MET A 283 33.22 18.39 20.49
CA MET A 283 33.17 18.24 19.03
C MET A 283 34.48 17.67 18.48
N SER A 284 34.36 16.84 17.46
CA SER A 284 35.43 16.08 16.80
C SER A 284 35.11 15.91 15.30
N PRO A 285 36.08 15.53 14.47
CA PRO A 285 35.84 15.27 13.05
C PRO A 285 34.70 14.27 12.78
N ASP A 286 34.48 13.31 13.68
CA ASP A 286 33.45 12.27 13.53
C ASP A 286 32.02 12.72 13.86
N ASN A 287 31.83 13.91 14.45
CA ASN A 287 30.48 14.40 14.82
C ASN A 287 30.21 15.87 14.49
N HIS A 288 31.18 16.63 13.99
CA HIS A 288 30.97 18.04 13.70
C HIS A 288 29.86 18.28 12.65
N HIS A 289 29.74 17.44 11.61
CA HIS A 289 28.61 17.54 10.66
C HIS A 289 27.24 17.36 11.34
N LEU A 290 27.14 16.59 12.43
CA LEU A 290 25.89 16.42 13.17
C LEU A 290 25.62 17.61 14.11
N LEU A 291 26.67 18.15 14.74
CA LEU A 291 26.54 19.23 15.72
C LEU A 291 26.43 20.60 15.06
N SER A 292 27.02 20.80 13.88
CA SER A 292 26.89 22.03 13.09
C SER A 292 25.67 21.92 12.19
N ILE A 293 24.59 22.62 12.57
CA ILE A 293 23.24 22.46 11.99
C ILE A 293 23.24 22.73 10.48
N ALA A 294 24.13 23.60 10.01
CA ALA A 294 24.26 23.95 8.60
C ALA A 294 24.68 22.78 7.69
N HIS A 295 25.27 21.69 8.22
CA HIS A 295 25.63 20.52 7.41
C HIS A 295 24.45 19.55 7.20
N GLU A 296 23.31 19.77 7.87
CA GLU A 296 22.14 18.94 7.65
C GLU A 296 21.54 19.22 6.27
N PRO A 297 21.39 18.23 5.36
CA PRO A 297 20.83 18.44 4.04
C PRO A 297 19.30 18.55 4.10
N SER A 298 18.82 19.59 4.78
CA SER A 298 17.42 19.89 5.03
C SER A 298 17.16 21.38 4.83
N LEU A 299 15.87 21.75 4.79
CA LEU A 299 15.49 23.16 4.73
C LEU A 299 16.03 23.95 5.94
N LEU A 300 16.07 23.33 7.12
CA LEU A 300 16.63 23.94 8.31
C LEU A 300 18.13 24.19 8.15
N GLY A 301 18.89 23.19 7.67
CA GLY A 301 20.32 23.35 7.42
C GLY A 301 20.61 24.41 6.36
N LEU A 302 19.80 24.51 5.30
CA LEU A 302 19.90 25.56 4.28
C LEU A 302 19.69 26.96 4.87
N ILE A 303 18.60 27.14 5.64
CA ILE A 303 18.29 28.45 6.27
C ILE A 303 19.41 28.86 7.22
N VAL A 304 19.88 27.94 8.06
CA VAL A 304 20.96 28.20 9.01
C VAL A 304 22.27 28.47 8.27
N GLY A 305 22.60 27.69 7.23
CA GLY A 305 23.81 27.88 6.43
C GLY A 305 23.84 29.22 5.69
N ILE A 306 22.72 29.70 5.17
CA ILE A 306 22.61 31.05 4.59
C ILE A 306 22.82 32.11 5.67
N ARG A 307 22.11 31.99 6.81
CA ARG A 307 22.23 32.94 7.94
C ARG A 307 23.66 33.04 8.45
N ASP A 308 24.30 31.90 8.67
CA ASP A 308 25.65 31.81 9.21
C ASP A 308 26.67 32.48 8.26
N GLN A 309 26.54 32.27 6.94
CA GLN A 309 27.38 32.93 5.94
C GLN A 309 27.15 34.45 5.88
N LEU A 310 25.89 34.92 5.94
CA LEU A 310 25.56 36.34 5.92
C LEU A 310 26.02 37.09 7.17
N THR A 311 26.03 36.42 8.32
CA THR A 311 26.32 37.05 9.62
C THR A 311 27.77 36.83 10.09
N GLY A 312 28.55 36.01 9.40
CA GLY A 312 29.89 35.62 9.86
C GLY A 312 29.83 34.83 11.17
N THR A 313 28.83 33.96 11.29
CA THR A 313 28.63 33.15 12.50
C THR A 313 28.57 31.66 12.14
N SER A 314 28.55 30.82 13.17
CA SER A 314 28.38 29.38 13.01
C SER A 314 27.50 28.86 14.13
N THR A 315 26.43 28.18 13.74
CA THR A 315 25.38 27.72 14.63
C THR A 315 25.54 26.23 14.93
N PHE A 316 25.77 25.92 16.21
CA PHE A 316 25.99 24.57 16.68
C PHE A 316 24.94 24.13 17.70
N MET A 317 24.70 22.83 17.73
CA MET A 317 23.94 22.13 18.74
C MET A 317 24.92 21.52 19.75
N THR A 318 24.82 21.95 21.00
CA THR A 318 25.63 21.42 22.10
C THR A 318 25.14 20.02 22.51
N LYS A 319 26.01 19.28 23.20
CA LYS A 319 25.66 17.95 23.73
C LYS A 319 24.59 17.99 24.82
N GLU A 320 24.36 19.16 25.40
CA GLU A 320 23.29 19.42 26.35
C GLU A 320 21.97 19.85 25.67
N GLY A 321 21.90 19.83 24.34
CA GLY A 321 20.70 20.17 23.56
C GLY A 321 20.42 21.67 23.41
N LYS A 322 21.38 22.53 23.78
CA LYS A 322 21.30 23.99 23.58
C LYS A 322 21.87 24.37 22.22
N ILE A 323 21.22 25.32 21.56
CA ILE A 323 21.73 25.94 20.34
C ILE A 323 22.64 27.10 20.75
N ILE A 324 23.86 27.12 20.21
CA ILE A 324 24.80 28.21 20.40
C ILE A 324 25.21 28.77 19.04
N ASN A 325 25.52 30.07 19.01
CA ASN A 325 26.00 30.75 17.82
C ASN A 325 27.32 31.43 18.18
N ILE A 326 28.33 31.21 17.34
CA ILE A 326 29.69 31.66 17.61
C ILE A 326 30.15 32.47 16.40
N ALA A 327 30.86 33.57 16.65
CA ALA A 327 31.53 34.31 15.60
C ALA A 327 32.55 33.40 14.92
N SER A 328 32.40 33.21 13.62
CA SER A 328 33.36 32.46 12.82
C SER A 328 33.83 33.36 11.71
N GLN A 329 35.15 33.45 11.52
CA GLN A 329 35.65 34.08 10.31
C GLN A 329 35.14 33.27 9.12
N ASN A 330 34.41 33.93 8.22
CA ASN A 330 34.07 33.34 6.95
C ASN A 330 35.40 33.04 6.24
N LYS A 331 35.73 31.75 6.07
CA LYS A 331 36.78 31.33 5.12
C LYS A 331 36.39 31.60 3.65
N ASN A 332 35.19 32.17 3.50
CA ASN A 332 34.57 32.95 2.43
C ASN A 332 35.40 33.48 1.25
N LYS A 333 34.90 33.37 0.02
CA LYS A 333 34.81 34.59 -0.82
C LYS A 333 33.80 35.54 -0.18
N GLU A 334 34.14 36.80 0.00
CA GLU A 334 33.18 37.80 0.49
C GLU A 334 31.89 37.75 -0.35
N LEU A 335 30.75 37.62 0.33
CA LEU A 335 29.44 37.74 -0.32
C LEU A 335 29.30 39.18 -0.79
N THR A 336 29.09 39.38 -2.09
CA THR A 336 29.06 40.72 -2.71
C THR A 336 27.70 41.06 -3.29
N GLY A 337 27.44 42.36 -3.47
CA GLY A 337 26.20 42.84 -4.07
C GLY A 337 25.08 43.06 -3.05
N ASN A 338 23.83 43.14 -3.54
CA ASN A 338 22.66 43.36 -2.69
C ASN A 338 22.28 42.09 -1.90
N ILE A 339 21.36 42.20 -0.94
CA ILE A 339 20.97 41.08 -0.07
C ILE A 339 20.45 39.87 -0.84
N PHE A 340 19.70 40.06 -1.94
CA PHE A 340 19.21 38.95 -2.75
C PHE A 340 20.35 38.21 -3.47
N GLU A 341 21.33 38.95 -4.01
CA GLU A 341 22.52 38.39 -4.63
C GLU A 341 23.38 37.63 -3.62
N GLN A 342 23.49 38.14 -2.38
CA GLN A 342 24.20 37.46 -1.31
C GLN A 342 23.48 36.18 -0.87
N ILE A 343 22.15 36.17 -0.79
CA ILE A 343 21.36 34.95 -0.50
C ILE A 343 21.57 33.89 -1.59
N ILE A 344 21.56 34.28 -2.87
CA ILE A 344 21.79 33.34 -3.98
C ILE A 344 23.21 32.77 -3.90
N GLN A 345 24.22 33.61 -3.65
CA GLN A 345 25.60 33.16 -3.47
C GLN A 345 25.76 32.22 -2.27
N ALA A 346 25.16 32.55 -1.12
CA ALA A 346 25.20 31.72 0.07
C ALA A 346 24.48 30.38 -0.14
N THR A 347 23.39 30.38 -0.91
CA THR A 347 22.65 29.17 -1.29
C THR A 347 23.48 28.27 -2.20
N ASP A 348 24.06 28.80 -3.27
CA ASP A 348 24.97 28.07 -4.17
C ASP A 348 26.16 27.49 -3.41
N ASN A 349 26.73 28.31 -2.51
CA ASN A 349 27.85 27.90 -1.69
C ASN A 349 27.50 26.76 -0.72
N TRP A 350 26.33 26.83 -0.09
CA TRP A 350 25.82 25.78 0.79
C TRP A 350 25.61 24.48 0.02
N PHE A 351 24.99 24.51 -1.16
CA PHE A 351 24.80 23.31 -1.98
C PHE A 351 26.12 22.65 -2.37
N GLY A 352 27.10 23.45 -2.81
CA GLY A 352 28.41 22.94 -3.18
C GLY A 352 29.17 22.33 -2.00
N HIS A 353 29.04 22.91 -0.81
CA HIS A 353 29.63 22.39 0.43
C HIS A 353 28.97 21.08 0.88
N ILE A 354 27.63 21.03 0.95
CA ILE A 354 26.89 19.79 1.23
C ILE A 354 27.26 18.68 0.24
N MET A 355 27.50 19.04 -1.03
CA MET A 355 27.89 18.10 -2.06
C MET A 355 29.31 17.54 -1.88
N SER A 356 30.25 18.28 -1.29
CA SER A 356 31.55 17.70 -0.93
C SER A 356 31.40 16.67 0.18
N ASP A 357 30.56 16.97 1.16
CA ASP A 357 30.55 16.25 2.44
C ASP A 357 29.66 15.00 2.42
N ILE A 358 28.68 14.93 1.52
CA ILE A 358 27.76 13.78 1.38
C ILE A 358 28.50 12.47 1.06
N SER A 359 29.64 12.53 0.35
CA SER A 359 30.51 11.36 0.09
C SER A 359 31.64 11.20 1.12
N GLY A 360 31.69 12.07 2.15
CA GLY A 360 32.80 12.18 3.09
C GLY A 360 33.97 13.02 2.56
N SER A 361 34.95 13.30 3.42
CA SER A 361 36.10 14.15 3.06
C SER A 361 37.14 13.43 2.21
N SER A 362 37.85 14.19 1.37
CA SER A 362 38.94 13.74 0.49
C SER A 362 40.10 13.05 1.21
N GLY A 363 40.28 13.31 2.52
CA GLY A 363 41.33 12.73 3.37
C GLY A 363 40.93 11.47 4.15
N SER A 364 39.66 11.07 4.12
CA SER A 364 39.15 10.00 4.97
C SER A 364 39.55 8.59 4.48
N LYS A 365 39.83 7.67 5.42
CA LYS A 365 40.05 6.25 5.11
C LYS A 365 38.70 5.54 5.02
N GLY A 366 38.26 5.18 3.81
CA GLY A 366 36.94 4.58 3.57
C GLY A 366 35.94 5.62 3.05
N ARG A 367 34.68 5.57 3.50
CA ARG A 367 33.59 6.44 3.00
C ARG A 367 33.35 7.74 3.79
N GLY A 368 34.20 8.06 4.76
CA GLY A 368 34.02 9.21 5.67
C GLY A 368 32.76 9.14 6.57
N SER A 369 32.49 10.22 7.30
CA SER A 369 31.32 10.36 8.19
C SER A 369 30.00 10.62 7.44
N GLY A 370 30.07 11.19 6.23
CA GLY A 370 28.89 11.61 5.48
C GLY A 370 28.13 12.74 6.19
N LEU A 371 26.90 13.00 5.76
CA LEU A 371 26.04 14.04 6.35
C LEU A 371 24.96 13.44 7.25
N PRO A 372 24.51 14.16 8.31
CA PRO A 372 23.45 13.67 9.17
C PRO A 372 22.14 13.57 8.40
N VAL A 373 21.31 12.60 8.77
CA VAL A 373 19.95 12.47 8.22
C VAL A 373 19.14 13.74 8.49
N PRO A 374 18.28 14.24 7.58
CA PRO A 374 17.42 15.37 7.88
C PRO A 374 16.65 15.19 9.20
N GLY A 375 16.71 16.19 10.08
CA GLY A 375 16.15 16.14 11.43
C GLY A 375 17.06 15.54 12.52
N TRP A 376 18.17 14.85 12.19
CA TRP A 376 19.05 14.23 13.20
C TRP A 376 19.72 15.26 14.12
N SER A 377 20.02 16.46 13.60
CA SER A 377 20.59 17.54 14.43
C SER A 377 19.59 18.00 15.50
N SER A 378 18.29 17.92 15.21
CA SER A 378 17.23 18.27 16.15
C SER A 378 17.05 17.21 17.25
N LEU A 379 17.36 15.94 16.97
CA LEU A 379 17.31 14.86 17.97
C LEU A 379 18.27 15.10 19.15
N GLN A 380 19.32 15.92 18.95
CA GLN A 380 20.22 16.33 20.02
C GLN A 380 19.52 17.16 21.12
N LYS A 381 18.29 17.63 20.91
CA LYS A 381 17.46 18.23 21.97
C LYS A 381 16.85 17.19 22.93
N LEU A 382 16.78 15.93 22.52
CA LEU A 382 16.13 14.85 23.28
C LEU A 382 17.09 14.26 24.32
N GLN A 383 17.35 15.03 25.38
CA GLN A 383 18.27 14.72 26.48
C GLN A 383 17.67 13.79 27.55
N PHE A 384 16.76 12.90 27.15
CA PHE A 384 16.12 11.91 28.03
C PHE A 384 16.30 10.49 27.48
N GLY A 385 16.03 9.48 28.31
CA GLY A 385 16.18 8.08 27.98
C GLY A 385 17.39 7.42 28.65
N ASN A 386 17.28 6.11 28.90
CA ASN A 386 18.27 5.29 29.61
C ASN A 386 18.61 4.03 28.81
N ILE A 387 19.13 4.22 27.59
CA ILE A 387 19.38 3.11 26.65
C ILE A 387 20.77 2.54 26.91
N LYS A 388 20.89 1.25 27.19
CA LYS A 388 22.19 0.61 27.46
C LYS A 388 22.90 0.29 26.15
N LEU A 389 23.94 1.05 25.79
CA LEU A 389 24.82 0.79 24.65
C LEU A 389 26.25 0.55 25.15
N LYS A 390 26.89 -0.57 24.77
CA LYS A 390 28.26 -0.85 25.21
C LYS A 390 29.20 0.09 24.47
N THR A 391 29.75 1.02 25.23
CA THR A 391 30.79 1.94 24.80
C THR A 391 31.77 2.09 25.96
N ASN A 392 33.00 2.51 25.68
CA ASN A 392 34.05 2.62 26.70
C ASN A 392 33.88 3.82 27.67
N LYS A 393 32.72 4.51 27.69
CA LYS A 393 32.56 5.81 28.37
C LYS A 393 31.38 5.93 29.35
N LYS A 394 30.26 5.24 29.11
CA LYS A 394 29.02 5.39 29.90
C LYS A 394 28.12 4.16 29.73
N ASP A 395 27.38 3.80 30.76
CA ASP A 395 26.49 2.62 30.78
C ASP A 395 25.12 2.86 30.14
N THR A 396 24.63 4.11 30.14
CA THR A 396 23.32 4.50 29.59
C THR A 396 23.41 5.74 28.71
N TYR A 397 22.55 5.77 27.69
CA TYR A 397 22.50 6.77 26.63
C TYR A 397 21.11 7.39 26.55
N THR A 398 21.05 8.72 26.42
CA THR A 398 19.85 9.46 26.02
C THR A 398 19.57 9.27 24.53
N PHE A 399 18.38 9.64 24.06
CA PHE A 399 18.05 9.61 22.63
C PHE A 399 19.03 10.46 21.79
N ALA A 400 19.41 11.63 22.28
CA ALA A 400 20.45 12.47 21.67
C ALA A 400 21.78 11.70 21.51
N GLU A 401 22.26 11.08 22.58
CA GLU A 401 23.52 10.32 22.56
C GLU A 401 23.42 9.07 21.66
N VAL A 402 22.27 8.39 21.60
CA VAL A 402 22.04 7.26 20.69
C VAL A 402 22.10 7.71 19.23
N SER A 403 21.42 8.80 18.86
CA SER A 403 21.46 9.33 17.50
C SER A 403 22.87 9.81 17.07
N GLU A 404 23.63 10.41 17.98
CA GLU A 404 25.06 10.73 17.77
C GLU A 404 25.87 9.45 17.56
N TRP A 405 25.63 8.43 18.40
CA TRP A 405 26.29 7.13 18.27
C TRP A 405 25.98 6.46 16.93
N MET A 406 24.73 6.48 16.47
CA MET A 406 24.33 5.93 15.17
C MET A 406 25.09 6.62 14.03
N PHE A 407 25.10 7.96 14.03
CA PHE A 407 25.82 8.75 13.02
C PHE A 407 27.32 8.39 12.99
N LYS A 408 27.97 8.36 14.16
CA LYS A 408 29.38 7.94 14.30
C LYS A 408 29.65 6.50 13.85
N ASN A 409 28.63 5.65 13.86
CA ASN A 409 28.72 4.27 13.42
C ASN A 409 28.27 4.07 11.96
N GLY A 410 28.12 5.16 11.21
CA GLY A 410 27.89 5.13 9.77
C GLY A 410 26.44 5.25 9.34
N TYR A 411 25.53 5.61 10.26
CA TYR A 411 24.14 5.95 9.95
C TYR A 411 24.02 7.41 9.49
N ASP A 412 24.38 7.64 8.23
CA ASP A 412 24.31 8.93 7.56
C ASP A 412 23.16 8.96 6.53
N VAL A 413 23.06 10.04 5.76
CA VAL A 413 22.06 10.18 4.68
C VAL A 413 22.11 9.04 3.66
N ARG A 414 23.29 8.46 3.39
CA ARG A 414 23.44 7.36 2.44
C ARG A 414 22.86 6.08 3.00
N ALA A 415 23.13 5.79 4.28
CA ALA A 415 22.50 4.66 4.98
C ALA A 415 20.97 4.81 5.03
N PHE A 416 20.46 6.00 5.38
CA PHE A 416 19.04 6.29 5.35
C PHE A 416 18.44 6.12 3.94
N THR A 417 19.14 6.57 2.90
CA THR A 417 18.71 6.41 1.51
C THR A 417 18.67 4.93 1.11
N ALA A 418 19.61 4.11 1.58
CA ALA A 418 19.59 2.67 1.33
C ALA A 418 18.38 1.99 1.99
N GLU A 419 18.07 2.35 3.23
CA GLU A 419 16.86 1.90 3.95
C GLU A 419 15.56 2.40 3.28
N LEU A 420 15.59 3.56 2.62
CA LEU A 420 14.40 4.10 1.93
C LEU A 420 14.03 3.30 0.67
N ILE A 421 14.97 2.59 0.04
CA ILE A 421 14.72 1.84 -1.20
C ILE A 421 13.61 0.77 -1.01
N PRO A 422 13.67 -0.14 -0.02
CA PRO A 422 12.57 -1.06 0.29
C PRO A 422 11.22 -0.37 0.50
N VAL A 423 11.21 0.78 1.20
CA VAL A 423 9.99 1.55 1.47
C VAL A 423 9.35 2.01 0.15
N LEU A 424 10.17 2.59 -0.73
CA LEU A 424 9.72 3.03 -2.05
C LEU A 424 9.22 1.87 -2.92
N ILE A 425 9.77 0.67 -2.78
CA ILE A 425 9.34 -0.51 -3.53
C ILE A 425 7.88 -0.85 -3.21
N TYR A 426 7.53 -1.08 -1.93
CA TYR A 426 6.15 -1.46 -1.62
C TYR A 426 5.17 -0.30 -1.89
N GLU A 427 5.59 0.94 -1.63
CA GLU A 427 4.78 2.11 -1.95
C GLU A 427 4.45 2.20 -3.43
N THR A 428 5.47 2.04 -4.28
CA THR A 428 5.30 2.11 -5.73
C THR A 428 4.42 0.97 -6.21
N LEU A 429 4.64 -0.26 -5.74
CA LEU A 429 3.81 -1.41 -6.10
C LEU A 429 2.34 -1.20 -5.73
N ILE A 430 2.04 -0.72 -4.52
CA ILE A 430 0.66 -0.48 -4.06
C ILE A 430 0.02 0.67 -4.84
N ARG A 431 0.75 1.75 -5.14
CA ARG A 431 0.23 2.87 -5.92
C ARG A 431 0.00 2.50 -7.38
N LEU A 432 0.86 1.67 -7.98
CA LEU A 432 0.65 1.14 -9.33
C LEU A 432 -0.57 0.19 -9.36
N TYR A 433 -0.71 -0.66 -8.36
CA TYR A 433 -1.89 -1.50 -8.19
C TYR A 433 -3.17 -0.68 -8.05
N TRP A 434 -3.13 0.40 -7.27
CA TRP A 434 -4.24 1.34 -7.14
C TRP A 434 -4.62 1.97 -8.48
N ILE A 435 -3.64 2.49 -9.24
CA ILE A 435 -3.90 3.05 -10.58
C ILE A 435 -4.54 1.98 -11.48
N TYR A 436 -3.99 0.76 -11.49
CA TYR A 436 -4.55 -0.35 -12.25
C TYR A 436 -6.00 -0.62 -11.85
N LYS A 437 -6.30 -0.76 -10.55
CA LYS A 437 -7.64 -1.09 -10.09
C LYS A 437 -8.65 0.03 -10.35
N GLN A 438 -8.28 1.28 -10.10
CA GLN A 438 -9.20 2.42 -10.31
C GLN A 438 -9.42 2.72 -11.79
N HIS A 439 -8.35 2.77 -12.59
CA HIS A 439 -8.44 3.19 -13.98
C HIS A 439 -8.81 2.05 -14.93
N LEU A 440 -8.12 0.91 -14.84
CA LEU A 440 -8.25 -0.18 -15.81
C LEU A 440 -9.37 -1.15 -15.44
N TYR A 441 -9.59 -1.42 -14.15
CA TYR A 441 -10.65 -2.33 -13.72
C TYR A 441 -12.00 -1.62 -13.51
N TYR A 442 -12.03 -0.53 -12.74
CA TYR A 442 -13.28 0.23 -12.50
C TYR A 442 -13.60 1.30 -13.55
N GLY A 443 -12.71 1.54 -14.52
CA GLY A 443 -12.97 2.50 -15.61
C GLY A 443 -13.02 3.97 -15.17
N LYS A 444 -12.47 4.33 -13.99
CA LYS A 444 -12.47 5.72 -13.52
C LYS A 444 -11.50 6.59 -14.33
N SER A 445 -11.71 7.91 -14.29
CA SER A 445 -10.79 8.85 -14.94
C SER A 445 -9.39 8.78 -14.31
N LEU A 446 -8.35 9.16 -15.06
CA LEU A 446 -6.98 9.23 -14.53
C LEU A 446 -6.84 10.23 -13.37
N LYS A 447 -7.65 11.29 -13.38
CA LYS A 447 -7.68 12.29 -12.31
C LYS A 447 -8.20 11.69 -11.00
N ASP A 448 -9.24 10.87 -11.08
CA ASP A 448 -9.84 10.22 -9.90
C ASP A 448 -9.04 8.98 -9.46
N SER A 449 -8.21 8.44 -10.35
CA SER A 449 -7.30 7.32 -10.11
C SER A 449 -5.94 7.77 -9.57
N PHE A 450 -5.72 9.08 -9.42
CA PHE A 450 -4.43 9.63 -9.06
C PHE A 450 -4.02 9.13 -7.67
N PRO A 451 -2.83 8.52 -7.50
CA PRO A 451 -2.49 7.75 -6.31
C PRO A 451 -2.00 8.67 -5.17
N ILE A 452 -2.78 9.68 -4.78
CA ILE A 452 -2.51 10.48 -3.58
C ILE A 452 -3.20 9.80 -2.41
N ALA A 453 -2.48 9.62 -1.30
CA ALA A 453 -2.97 8.96 -0.09
C ALA A 453 -4.02 9.78 0.69
N ASN A 454 -4.76 10.68 0.04
CA ASN A 454 -5.94 11.35 0.61
C ASN A 454 -7.20 10.49 0.50
N ASN A 455 -7.16 9.41 -0.29
CA ASN A 455 -8.22 8.41 -0.34
C ASN A 455 -8.06 7.39 0.80
N ARG A 456 -9.15 7.08 1.51
CA ARG A 456 -9.21 6.11 2.63
C ARG A 456 -8.74 4.72 2.26
N GLU A 457 -9.14 4.22 1.09
CA GLU A 457 -8.78 2.88 0.61
C GLU A 457 -7.28 2.79 0.31
N LEU A 458 -6.74 3.75 -0.44
CA LEU A 458 -5.29 3.78 -0.72
C LEU A 458 -4.46 3.95 0.56
N ALA A 459 -4.90 4.83 1.47
CA ALA A 459 -4.25 5.00 2.77
C ALA A 459 -4.26 3.69 3.58
N ARG A 460 -5.35 2.91 3.53
CA ARG A 460 -5.46 1.60 4.18
C ARG A 460 -4.49 0.59 3.56
N LEU A 461 -4.46 0.46 2.23
CA LEU A 461 -3.55 -0.48 1.56
C LEU A 461 -2.09 -0.17 1.87
N LEU A 462 -1.72 1.11 1.81
CA LEU A 462 -0.37 1.54 2.14
C LEU A 462 -0.01 1.27 3.61
N LEU A 463 -0.96 1.44 4.55
CA LEU A 463 -0.75 1.08 5.96
C LEU A 463 -0.51 -0.43 6.12
N ILE A 464 -1.28 -1.28 5.43
CA ILE A 464 -1.12 -2.73 5.49
C ILE A 464 0.26 -3.15 4.93
N GLY A 465 0.66 -2.58 3.80
CA GLY A 465 1.99 -2.79 3.23
C GLY A 465 3.12 -2.35 4.17
N GLY A 466 3.04 -1.13 4.71
CA GLY A 466 4.02 -0.61 5.66
C GLY A 466 4.08 -1.37 6.99
N SER A 467 2.93 -1.86 7.48
CA SER A 467 2.85 -2.67 8.70
C SER A 467 3.48 -4.03 8.49
N THR A 468 3.22 -4.66 7.34
CA THR A 468 3.82 -5.96 6.97
C THR A 468 5.34 -5.83 6.81
N PHE A 469 5.79 -4.82 6.07
CA PHE A 469 7.20 -4.48 5.91
C PHE A 469 7.91 -4.32 7.26
N SER A 470 7.36 -3.44 8.11
CA SER A 470 7.96 -3.11 9.42
C SER A 470 7.98 -4.32 10.35
N SER A 471 6.97 -5.20 10.28
CA SER A 471 6.93 -6.43 11.08
C SER A 471 8.07 -7.39 10.71
N ILE A 472 8.34 -7.56 9.42
CA ILE A 472 9.46 -8.39 8.94
C ILE A 472 10.79 -7.76 9.36
N ASP A 473 10.95 -6.47 9.14
CA ASP A 473 12.18 -5.75 9.44
C ASP A 473 12.50 -5.76 10.96
N VAL A 474 11.52 -5.43 11.81
CA VAL A 474 11.68 -5.52 13.27
C VAL A 474 12.02 -6.95 13.69
N THR A 475 11.36 -7.96 13.10
CA THR A 475 11.68 -9.38 13.36
C THR A 475 13.11 -9.70 12.97
N HIS A 476 13.59 -9.21 11.82
CA HIS A 476 14.97 -9.38 11.39
C HIS A 476 15.96 -8.72 12.36
N GLY A 477 15.67 -7.49 12.80
CA GLY A 477 16.42 -6.77 13.83
C GLY A 477 16.52 -7.57 15.14
N LEU A 478 15.39 -8.13 15.60
CA LEU A 478 15.34 -8.95 16.82
C LEU A 478 16.19 -10.22 16.68
N ILE A 479 16.13 -10.91 15.54
CA ILE A 479 16.96 -12.10 15.27
C ILE A 479 18.45 -11.74 15.28
N LYS A 480 18.84 -10.63 14.62
CA LYS A 480 20.23 -10.16 14.59
C LYS A 480 20.73 -9.76 15.98
N SER A 481 19.89 -9.08 16.74
CA SER A 481 20.13 -8.72 18.13
C SER A 481 20.34 -9.96 18.99
N GLY A 482 19.44 -10.95 18.91
CA GLY A 482 19.54 -12.23 19.63
C GLY A 482 20.88 -12.93 19.38
N LYS A 483 21.33 -12.99 18.13
CA LYS A 483 22.65 -13.55 17.74
C LYS A 483 23.86 -12.78 18.30
N LYS A 484 23.66 -11.54 18.78
CA LYS A 484 24.70 -10.64 19.31
C LYS A 484 24.51 -10.33 20.80
N GLY A 485 23.72 -11.13 21.51
CA GLY A 485 23.51 -11.02 22.96
C GLY A 485 22.13 -10.49 23.37
N GLY A 486 21.17 -10.35 22.45
CA GLY A 486 19.78 -10.00 22.72
C GLY A 486 19.64 -8.63 23.40
N VAL A 487 19.07 -8.60 24.60
CA VAL A 487 18.87 -7.35 25.38
C VAL A 487 20.17 -6.80 25.98
N GLN A 488 21.30 -7.48 25.79
CA GLN A 488 22.61 -6.94 26.15
C GLN A 488 22.98 -5.77 25.24
N PRO A 489 23.84 -4.84 25.68
CA PRO A 489 24.04 -3.59 24.96
C PRO A 489 24.55 -3.74 23.50
N GLN A 490 25.31 -4.80 23.19
CA GLN A 490 25.71 -5.10 21.81
C GLN A 490 24.55 -5.62 20.94
N GLY A 491 23.61 -6.37 21.53
CA GLY A 491 22.41 -6.79 20.84
C GLY A 491 21.47 -5.59 20.58
N ILE A 492 21.30 -4.69 21.57
CA ILE A 492 20.57 -3.42 21.40
C ILE A 492 21.20 -2.56 20.30
N ALA A 493 22.52 -2.38 20.32
CA ALA A 493 23.25 -1.67 19.27
C ALA A 493 23.01 -2.30 17.88
N THR A 494 23.04 -3.63 17.80
CA THR A 494 22.78 -4.37 16.56
C THR A 494 21.33 -4.17 16.10
N PHE A 495 20.36 -4.21 17.01
CA PHE A 495 18.95 -3.96 16.71
C PHE A 495 18.76 -2.57 16.09
N ILE A 496 19.25 -1.53 16.77
CA ILE A 496 19.12 -0.13 16.33
C ILE A 496 19.76 0.09 14.96
N MET A 497 20.91 -0.52 14.69
CA MET A 497 21.58 -0.41 13.39
C MET A 497 20.99 -1.33 12.31
N THR A 498 20.07 -2.22 12.64
CA THR A 498 19.46 -3.17 11.69
C THR A 498 18.06 -2.75 11.27
N VAL A 499 17.24 -2.34 12.22
CA VAL A 499 15.85 -1.92 11.96
C VAL A 499 15.84 -0.76 10.98
N ASN A 500 14.91 -0.75 10.05
CA ASN A 500 14.71 0.25 9.02
C ASN A 500 13.95 1.47 9.57
N LYS A 501 14.65 2.59 9.77
CA LYS A 501 14.09 3.81 10.39
C LYS A 501 13.09 4.49 9.45
N PRO A 502 13.36 4.70 8.14
CA PRO A 502 12.36 5.33 7.28
C PRO A 502 11.06 4.51 7.19
N GLY A 503 11.13 3.18 7.25
CA GLY A 503 9.94 2.32 7.29
C GLY A 503 9.12 2.51 8.56
N LEU A 504 9.77 2.62 9.73
CA LEU A 504 9.05 2.92 10.99
C LEU A 504 8.44 4.32 10.99
N ILE A 505 9.14 5.31 10.43
CA ILE A 505 8.62 6.68 10.27
C ILE A 505 7.39 6.67 9.35
N ASP A 506 7.48 5.98 8.21
CA ASP A 506 6.37 5.83 7.26
C ASP A 506 5.18 5.11 7.90
N LEU A 507 5.41 4.00 8.62
CA LEU A 507 4.37 3.29 9.36
C LEU A 507 3.66 4.24 10.34
N GLY A 508 4.41 4.99 11.15
CA GLY A 508 3.84 5.97 12.09
C GLY A 508 3.00 7.04 11.38
N PHE A 509 3.52 7.58 10.28
CA PHE A 509 2.79 8.56 9.47
C PHE A 509 1.50 7.98 8.89
N ARG A 510 1.53 6.77 8.32
CA ARG A 510 0.34 6.11 7.77
C ARG A 510 -0.68 5.72 8.83
N SER A 511 -0.23 5.28 9.99
CA SER A 511 -1.11 4.99 11.13
C SER A 511 -1.87 6.24 11.53
N TYR A 512 -1.16 7.37 11.70
CA TYR A 512 -1.79 8.65 12.00
C TYR A 512 -2.76 9.10 10.90
N GLN A 513 -2.34 9.01 9.63
CA GLN A 513 -3.19 9.37 8.49
C GLN A 513 -4.48 8.55 8.46
N ASN A 514 -4.39 7.23 8.68
CA ASN A 514 -5.56 6.35 8.71
C ASN A 514 -6.49 6.66 9.89
N VAL A 515 -5.94 6.91 11.08
CA VAL A 515 -6.74 7.29 12.26
C VAL A 515 -7.48 8.60 11.98
N ARG A 516 -6.80 9.61 11.42
CA ARG A 516 -7.43 10.88 11.07
C ARG A 516 -8.58 10.69 10.08
N LEU A 517 -8.34 9.98 8.99
CA LEU A 517 -9.35 9.73 7.95
C LEU A 517 -10.54 8.92 8.49
N GLU A 518 -10.30 7.98 9.40
CA GLU A 518 -11.36 7.19 10.02
C GLU A 518 -12.20 8.01 11.01
N LEU A 519 -11.58 8.94 11.74
CA LEU A 519 -12.30 9.88 12.60
C LEU A 519 -13.16 10.86 11.79
N GLU A 520 -12.65 11.37 10.67
CA GLU A 520 -13.41 12.22 9.73
C GLU A 520 -14.60 11.46 9.12
N HIS A 521 -14.38 10.20 8.76
CA HIS A 521 -15.43 9.33 8.25
C HIS A 521 -16.52 9.05 9.28
N ARG A 522 -16.16 8.71 10.52
CA ARG A 522 -17.14 8.47 11.59
C ARG A 522 -18.05 9.66 11.82
N LYS A 523 -17.50 10.87 11.88
CA LYS A 523 -18.29 12.11 11.97
C LYS A 523 -19.25 12.28 10.80
N THR A 524 -18.82 11.88 9.59
CA THR A 524 -19.68 11.92 8.40
C THR A 524 -20.82 10.91 8.49
N VAL A 525 -20.54 9.69 8.94
CA VAL A 525 -21.55 8.64 9.16
C VAL A 525 -22.55 9.06 10.24
N GLU A 526 -22.08 9.57 11.37
CA GLU A 526 -22.93 10.09 12.46
C GLU A 526 -23.88 11.18 11.95
N ARG A 527 -23.36 12.16 11.20
CA ARG A 527 -24.18 13.21 10.61
C ARG A 527 -25.25 12.65 9.66
N ILE A 528 -24.90 11.69 8.81
CA ILE A 528 -25.86 11.07 7.88
C ILE A 528 -26.94 10.31 8.65
N LEU A 529 -26.58 9.57 9.71
CA LEU A 529 -27.54 8.87 10.55
C LEU A 529 -28.49 9.84 11.26
N ASP A 530 -27.97 10.95 11.80
CA ASP A 530 -28.80 11.98 12.43
C ASP A 530 -29.77 12.61 11.43
N GLU A 531 -29.30 12.96 10.23
CA GLU A 531 -30.13 13.49 9.14
C GLU A 531 -31.23 12.48 8.72
N ASP A 532 -30.88 11.20 8.57
CA ASP A 532 -31.84 10.15 8.24
C ASP A 532 -32.89 9.96 9.33
N ILE A 533 -32.49 9.96 10.60
CA ILE A 533 -33.40 9.82 11.74
C ILE A 533 -34.40 10.98 11.75
N VAL A 534 -33.94 12.21 11.50
CA VAL A 534 -34.83 13.39 11.45
C VAL A 534 -35.78 13.31 10.27
N LEU A 535 -35.30 12.94 9.08
CA LEU A 535 -36.13 12.76 7.89
C LEU A 535 -37.21 11.69 8.11
N GLU A 536 -36.84 10.56 8.71
CA GLU A 536 -37.75 9.46 8.96
C GLU A 536 -38.75 9.77 10.07
N TYR A 537 -38.32 10.47 11.12
CA TYR A 537 -39.22 11.00 12.16
C TYR A 537 -40.27 11.93 11.55
N ASN A 538 -39.87 12.85 10.68
CA ASN A 538 -40.79 13.76 9.99
C ASN A 538 -41.74 12.99 9.06
N ARG A 539 -41.26 11.97 8.35
CA ARG A 539 -42.09 11.09 7.51
C ARG A 539 -43.20 10.44 8.33
N ILE A 540 -42.85 9.81 9.45
CA ILE A 540 -43.79 9.15 10.37
C ILE A 540 -44.79 10.15 10.96
N MET A 541 -44.32 11.32 11.41
CA MET A 541 -45.20 12.33 12.01
C MET A 541 -46.13 13.03 11.01
N SER A 542 -45.74 13.10 9.73
CA SER A 542 -46.54 13.72 8.66
C SER A 542 -47.49 12.75 7.95
N SER A 543 -47.32 11.44 8.13
CA SER A 543 -48.25 10.47 7.57
C SER A 543 -49.48 10.34 8.46
N GLU A 544 -50.59 10.96 8.05
CA GLU A 544 -51.90 10.89 8.73
C GLU A 544 -52.48 9.46 8.83
N LYS A 545 -51.88 8.47 8.16
CA LYS A 545 -52.37 7.08 8.02
C LYS A 545 -51.70 6.03 8.90
N ILE A 546 -50.86 6.40 9.87
CA ILE A 546 -50.24 5.37 10.75
C ILE A 546 -51.19 4.94 11.88
N PHE A 547 -52.23 5.71 12.17
CA PHE A 547 -53.20 5.44 13.24
C PHE A 547 -54.66 5.36 12.78
N GLU A 548 -54.91 5.38 11.47
CA GLU A 548 -56.17 4.93 10.85
C GLU A 548 -55.95 3.54 10.25
#